data_AF-A0A3D1S1W1-F1
#
_entry.id   AF-A0A3D1S1W1-F1
#
_cell.length_a   1.000
_cell.length_b   1.000
_cell.length_c   1.000
_cell.angle_alpha   90.00
_cell.angle_beta   90.00
_cell.angle_gamma   90.00
#
_symmetry.space_group_name_H-M   'P 1'
#
loop_
_entity.id
_entity.type
_entity.pdbx_description
1 polymer ?
#
loop_
_entity_poly.entity_id
_entity_poly.type
_entity_poly.pdbx_seq_one_letter_code
_entity_poly.pdbx_strand_id
1 'polypeptide(L)' 'ISCNPETLADNLATLTLTHDIVRSALFDQFPFTHHIESGVILKKR' A
#
# COMPACT_ATOMS: atom_id res chain seq x y z
N ILE A 1 -1.53 -1.06 5.60
CA ILE A 1 -2.46 -1.99 4.91
C ILE A 1 -3.59 -1.13 4.34
N SER A 2 -4.03 -1.39 3.12
CA SER A 2 -5.07 -0.65 2.42
C SER A 2 -5.90 -1.58 1.55
N CYS A 3 -7.23 -1.42 1.61
CA CYS A 3 -8.21 -2.10 0.75
C CYS A 3 -8.44 -1.42 -0.59
N ASN A 4 -7.81 -0.25 -0.80
CA ASN A 4 -7.85 0.49 -2.04
C ASN A 4 -6.42 0.90 -2.44
N PRO A 5 -5.88 0.38 -3.57
CA PRO A 5 -4.53 0.69 -4.02
C PRO A 5 -4.38 2.12 -4.55
N GLU A 6 -5.44 2.74 -5.08
CA GLU A 6 -5.41 4.10 -5.62
C GLU A 6 -5.17 5.12 -4.49
N THR A 7 -6.00 5.08 -3.45
CA THR A 7 -5.84 5.98 -2.30
C THR A 7 -4.56 5.68 -1.52
N LEU A 8 -4.07 4.44 -1.54
CA LEU A 8 -2.76 4.09 -0.99
C LEU A 8 -1.63 4.80 -1.76
N ALA A 9 -1.68 4.81 -3.10
CA ALA A 9 -0.68 5.48 -3.92
C ALA A 9 -0.64 6.99 -3.66
N ASP A 10 -1.80 7.65 -3.55
CA ASP A 10 -1.90 9.06 -3.21
C ASP A 10 -1.29 9.38 -1.84
N ASN A 11 -1.58 8.55 -0.83
CA ASN A 11 -0.98 8.69 0.50
C ASN A 11 0.54 8.50 0.45
N LEU A 12 1.02 7.52 -0.33
CA LEU A 12 2.44 7.23 -0.44
C LEU A 12 3.22 8.40 -1.05
N ALA A 13 2.64 9.17 -1.98
CA ALA A 13 3.28 10.37 -2.52
C ALA A 13 3.75 11.35 -1.42
N THR A 14 2.98 11.46 -0.33
CA THR A 14 3.35 12.29 0.83
C THR A 14 4.25 11.54 1.81
N LEU A 15 3.92 10.30 2.14
CA LEU A 15 4.68 9.52 3.14
C LEU A 15 6.12 9.23 2.69
N THR A 16 6.35 9.07 1.38
CA THR A 16 7.69 8.83 0.82
C THR A 16 8.62 10.03 0.88
N LEU A 17 8.13 11.20 1.29
CA LEU A 17 8.97 12.37 1.59
C LEU A 17 9.84 12.13 2.84
N THR A 18 9.35 11.33 3.79
CA THR A 18 10.00 11.12 5.10
C THR A 18 10.33 9.65 5.39
N HIS A 19 9.74 8.71 4.67
CA HIS A 19 9.94 7.27 4.84
C HIS A 19 10.28 6.61 3.50
N ASP A 20 10.98 5.49 3.54
CA ASP A 20 11.20 4.64 2.38
C ASP A 20 10.31 3.40 2.45
N ILE A 21 9.81 2.97 1.30
CA ILE A 21 9.09 1.70 1.18
C ILE A 21 10.11 0.57 1.16
N VAL A 22 10.14 -0.25 2.21
CA VAL A 22 11.11 -1.35 2.33
C VAL A 22 10.52 -2.72 1.98
N ARG A 23 9.19 -2.85 2.01
CA ARG A 23 8.46 -4.04 1.55
C ARG A 23 7.09 -3.64 1.02
N SER A 24 6.59 -4.40 0.06
CA SER A 24 5.21 -4.37 -0.40
C SER A 24 4.65 -5.79 -0.51
N ALA A 25 3.35 -5.92 -0.36
CA ALA A 25 2.60 -7.16 -0.50
C ALA A 25 1.21 -6.86 -1.07
N LEU A 26 0.69 -7.82 -1.84
CA LEU A 26 -0.69 -7.84 -2.32
C LEU A 26 -1.38 -9.05 -1.71
N PHE A 27 -2.64 -8.87 -1.33
CA PHE A 27 -3.46 -9.89 -0.70
C PHE A 27 -4.76 -10.04 -1.51
N ASP A 28 -4.95 -11.20 -2.13
CA ASP A 28 -6.21 -11.56 -2.79
C ASP A 28 -7.22 -12.04 -1.74
N GLN A 29 -7.63 -11.13 -0.84
CA GLN A 29 -8.53 -11.43 0.27
C GLN A 29 -9.96 -11.74 -0.21
N PHE A 30 -10.35 -11.21 -1.38
CA PHE A 30 -11.67 -11.37 -1.97
C PHE A 30 -11.55 -11.84 -3.42
N PRO A 31 -11.24 -13.14 -3.64
CA PRO A 31 -11.04 -13.69 -4.97
C PRO A 31 -12.21 -13.43 -5.91
N PHE A 32 -11.90 -13.16 -7.18
CA PHE A 32 -12.87 -12.88 -8.25
C PHE A 32 -13.71 -11.61 -8.05
N THR A 33 -13.28 -10.71 -7.17
CA THR A 33 -13.84 -9.36 -7.04
C THR A 33 -12.84 -8.31 -7.54
N HIS A 34 -13.27 -7.05 -7.65
CA HIS A 34 -12.38 -5.95 -7.98
C HIS A 34 -11.55 -5.46 -6.77
N HIS A 35 -11.85 -5.93 -5.56
CA HIS A 35 -11.18 -5.47 -4.35
C HIS A 35 -9.76 -6.03 -4.27
N ILE A 36 -8.80 -5.15 -4.00
CA ILE A 36 -7.40 -5.51 -3.81
C ILE A 36 -6.95 -5.00 -2.44
N GLU A 37 -6.64 -5.93 -1.56
CA GLU A 37 -5.96 -5.63 -0.31
C GLU A 37 -4.46 -5.54 -0.56
N SER A 38 -3.81 -4.54 0.03
CA SER A 38 -2.39 -4.24 -0.20
C SER A 38 -1.70 -3.80 1.08
N GLY A 39 -0.41 -4.10 1.19
CA GLY A 39 0.41 -3.76 2.34
C GLY A 39 1.73 -3.15 1.89
N VAL A 40 2.16 -2.13 2.61
CA VAL A 40 3.50 -1.55 2.49
C VAL A 40 4.11 -1.40 3.88
N ILE A 41 5.41 -1.66 3.99
CA ILE A 41 6.19 -1.35 5.18
C ILE A 41 7.02 -0.12 4.87
N LEU A 42 6.83 0.90 5.70
CA LEU A 42 7.55 2.16 5.64
C LEU A 42 8.63 2.17 6.73
N LYS A 43 9.84 2.56 6.36
CA LYS A 43 10.94 2.81 7.30
C LYS A 43 11.29 4.28 7.24
N LYS A 44 11.36 4.96 8.39
CA LYS A 44 11.81 6.36 8.44
C LYS A 44 13.25 6.48 7.92
N ARG A 45 13.52 7.51 7.12
CA ARG A 45 14.87 7.87 6.66
C ARG A 45 15.77 8.25 7.84
#